data_AF-A0AAV0MDM3-F1
#
_entry.id   AF-A0AAV0MDM3-F1
#
_cell.length_a   1.000
_cell.length_b   1.000
_cell.length_c   1.000
_cell.angle_alpha   90.00
_cell.angle_beta   90.00
_cell.angle_gamma   90.00
#
_symmetry.space_group_name_H-M   'P 1'
#
loop_
_entity.id
_entity.type
_entity.pdbx_description
1 polymer ?
#
loop_
_entity_poly.entity_id
_entity_poly.type
_entity_poly.pdbx_seq_one_letter_code
_entity_poly.pdbx_strand_id
1 'polypeptide(L)'
;MDNAFTFIRAKGGLATEAQYPYQAQDGTCNKKRSSSPAAKIKGYEDVPANSERALMQAVAHQPVSVAIEGGGFMFQLYGSGVFEGSCGTELDHAVTAVGYGTNGDGSKYWVLKNSWGKGWGEDGYMRIKKDVSETEGLCGLAMEASYPTA
;
A
#
# COMPACT_ATOMS: atom_id res chain seq x y z
N MET A 1 7.49 -4.35 2.34
CA MET A 1 7.89 -2.94 2.67
C MET A 1 8.78 -2.89 3.91
N ASP A 2 9.50 -3.98 4.19
CA ASP A 2 9.73 -4.36 5.58
C ASP A 2 11.04 -3.79 6.12
N ASN A 3 11.97 -3.51 5.21
CA ASN A 3 13.17 -2.73 5.48
C ASN A 3 12.83 -1.35 6.05
N ALA A 4 11.75 -0.71 5.58
CA ALA A 4 11.32 0.59 6.10
C ALA A 4 10.80 0.46 7.55
N PHE A 5 9.98 -0.55 7.85
CA PHE A 5 9.54 -0.81 9.22
C PHE A 5 10.71 -1.18 10.15
N THR A 6 11.63 -2.03 9.67
CA THR A 6 12.86 -2.38 10.39
C THR A 6 13.68 -1.13 10.73
N PHE A 7 13.82 -0.21 9.77
CA PHE A 7 14.49 1.07 9.98
C PHE A 7 13.78 1.93 11.05
N ILE A 8 12.45 2.09 10.95
CA ILE A 8 11.67 2.90 11.90
C ILE A 8 11.86 2.36 13.32
N ARG A 9 11.77 1.04 13.52
CA ARG A 9 12.01 0.39 14.81
C ARG A 9 13.44 0.65 15.30
N ALA A 10 14.44 0.41 14.45
CA ALA A 10 15.85 0.53 14.81
C ALA A 10 16.28 1.97 15.13
N LYS A 11 15.65 2.98 14.51
CA LYS A 11 15.91 4.40 14.76
C LYS A 11 15.06 5.01 15.86
N GLY A 12 14.16 4.24 16.46
CA GLY A 12 13.31 4.70 17.55
C GLY A 12 12.18 5.63 17.10
N GLY A 13 11.77 5.54 15.83
CA GLY A 13 10.60 6.21 15.28
C GLY A 13 10.81 6.97 13.97
N LEU A 14 9.75 7.65 13.53
CA LEU A 14 9.69 8.44 12.30
C LEU A 14 9.25 9.88 12.63
N ALA A 15 9.84 10.86 11.97
CA ALA A 15 9.47 12.27 12.09
C ALA A 15 8.15 12.57 11.35
N THR A 16 7.53 13.72 11.64
CA THR A 16 6.39 14.20 10.84
C THR A 16 6.86 14.73 9.48
N GLU A 17 5.96 14.72 8.50
CA GLU A 17 6.18 15.36 7.19
C GLU A 17 6.54 16.85 7.33
N ALA A 18 5.89 17.57 8.25
CA ALA A 18 6.20 18.98 8.50
C ALA A 18 7.65 19.20 9.00
N GLN A 19 8.19 18.23 9.75
CA GLN A 19 9.55 18.29 10.30
C GLN A 19 10.60 17.82 9.29
N TYR A 20 10.27 16.84 8.44
CA TYR A 20 11.16 16.33 7.41
C TYR A 20 10.41 16.24 6.06
N PRO A 21 10.20 17.37 5.37
CA PRO A 21 9.38 17.41 4.16
C PRO A 21 10.01 16.65 2.99
N TYR A 22 9.18 15.98 2.20
CA TYR A 22 9.55 15.31 0.97
C TYR A 22 10.18 16.28 -0.04
N GLN A 23 11.26 15.86 -0.70
CA GLN A 23 12.03 16.69 -1.64
C GLN A 23 12.03 16.15 -3.07
N ALA A 24 11.34 15.04 -3.35
CA ALA A 24 11.35 14.36 -4.66
C ALA A 24 12.74 13.94 -5.17
N GLN A 25 13.75 13.92 -4.32
CA GLN A 25 15.09 13.42 -4.61
C GLN A 25 15.76 12.97 -3.31
N ASP A 26 16.65 11.99 -3.43
CA ASP A 26 17.50 11.59 -2.31
C ASP A 26 18.50 12.69 -1.97
N GLY A 27 18.82 12.77 -0.67
CA GLY A 27 19.80 13.70 -0.15
C GLY A 27 20.51 13.11 1.07
N THR A 28 21.35 13.91 1.72
CA THR A 28 22.01 13.47 2.94
C THR A 28 21.02 13.43 4.11
N CYS A 29 21.05 12.34 4.89
CA CYS A 29 20.23 12.18 6.09
C CYS A 29 20.46 13.32 7.10
N ASN A 30 19.45 14.16 7.31
CA ASN A 30 19.50 15.26 8.26
C ASN A 30 19.09 14.78 9.66
N LYS A 31 20.09 14.41 10.46
CA LYS A 31 19.89 13.89 11.83
C LYS A 31 19.15 14.85 12.77
N LYS A 32 19.27 16.17 12.56
CA LYS A 32 18.56 17.18 13.38
C LYS A 32 17.08 17.20 13.05
N ARG A 33 16.72 17.02 11.78
CA ARG A 33 15.31 16.90 11.38
C ARG A 33 14.72 15.55 11.80
N SER A 34 15.52 14.48 11.81
CA SER A 34 15.03 13.17 12.26
C SER A 34 15.07 12.94 13.77
N SER A 35 15.54 13.89 14.59
CA SER A 35 15.80 13.66 16.03
C SER A 35 14.56 13.67 16.93
N SER A 36 13.39 14.09 16.42
CA SER A 36 12.15 14.12 17.19
C SER A 36 11.12 13.18 16.56
N PRO A 37 11.09 11.90 16.95
CA PRO A 37 10.14 10.94 16.40
C PRO A 37 8.72 11.29 16.86
N ALA A 38 7.79 11.33 15.92
CA ALA A 38 6.36 11.56 16.15
C ALA A 38 5.55 10.24 16.22
N ALA A 39 6.06 9.18 15.58
CA ALA A 39 5.48 7.85 15.65
C ALA A 39 6.57 6.80 15.89
N LYS A 40 6.23 5.74 16.62
CA LYS A 40 7.10 4.59 16.90
C LYS A 40 6.32 3.31 16.66
N ILE A 41 7.04 2.24 16.34
CA ILE A 41 6.49 0.90 16.15
C ILE A 41 7.34 -0.09 16.97
N LYS A 42 6.72 -1.17 17.46
CA LYS A 42 7.42 -2.29 18.11
C LYS A 42 7.96 -3.29 17.10
N GLY A 43 7.32 -3.40 15.93
CA GLY A 43 7.71 -4.31 14.87
C GLY A 43 6.83 -4.15 13.63
N TYR A 44 6.78 -5.20 12.84
CA TYR A 44 5.85 -5.38 11.74
C TYR A 44 5.52 -6.87 11.62
N GLU A 45 4.45 -7.18 10.91
CA GLU A 45 4.08 -8.54 10.56
C GLU A 45 3.80 -8.61 9.06
N ASP A 46 4.17 -9.75 8.47
CA ASP A 46 3.83 -10.08 7.09
C ASP A 46 2.49 -10.81 7.08
N VAL A 47 1.61 -10.38 6.18
CA VAL A 47 0.39 -11.11 5.86
C VAL A 47 0.79 -12.40 5.14
N PRO A 48 0.17 -13.55 5.45
CA PRO A 48 0.37 -14.77 4.68
C PRO A 48 0.25 -14.53 3.18
N ALA A 49 1.31 -14.82 2.44
CA ALA A 49 1.37 -14.61 1.00
C ALA A 49 0.25 -15.35 0.26
N ASN A 50 -0.21 -14.76 -0.84
CA ASN A 50 -1.22 -15.30 -1.75
C ASN A 50 -2.54 -15.61 -1.04
N SER A 51 -2.95 -14.72 -0.12
CA SER A 51 -4.17 -14.88 0.66
C SER A 51 -4.91 -13.55 0.79
N GLU A 52 -5.77 -13.26 -0.19
CA GLU A 52 -6.72 -12.13 -0.10
C GLU A 52 -7.58 -12.19 1.17
N ARG A 53 -7.86 -13.40 1.69
CA ARG A 53 -8.57 -13.59 2.95
C ARG A 53 -7.76 -13.08 4.14
N ALA A 54 -6.48 -13.45 4.24
CA ALA A 54 -5.62 -12.98 5.33
C ALA A 54 -5.36 -11.48 5.22
N LEU A 55 -5.17 -10.97 4.00
CA LEU A 55 -5.06 -9.54 3.74
C LEU A 55 -6.33 -8.81 4.20
N MET A 56 -7.51 -9.37 3.95
CA MET A 56 -8.79 -8.75 4.32
C MET A 56 -8.91 -8.64 5.83
N GLN A 57 -8.51 -9.69 6.55
CA GLN A 57 -8.47 -9.69 8.01
C GLN A 57 -7.51 -8.60 8.52
N ALA A 58 -6.32 -8.47 7.95
CA ALA A 58 -5.37 -7.42 8.33
C ALA A 58 -5.92 -6.00 8.04
N VAL A 59 -6.48 -5.77 6.85
CA VAL A 59 -7.05 -4.48 6.42
C VAL A 59 -8.25 -4.07 7.28
N ALA A 60 -9.01 -5.03 7.81
CA ALA A 60 -10.11 -4.76 8.73
C ALA A 60 -9.63 -4.16 10.07
N HIS A 61 -8.39 -4.42 10.47
CA HIS A 61 -7.80 -3.89 11.70
C HIS A 61 -7.04 -2.58 11.48
N GLN A 62 -6.33 -2.43 10.36
CA GLN A 62 -5.53 -1.25 10.04
C GLN A 62 -5.14 -1.21 8.56
N PRO A 63 -4.69 -0.06 8.02
CA PRO A 63 -4.09 -0.01 6.70
C PRO A 63 -2.88 -0.93 6.56
N VAL A 64 -2.76 -1.58 5.41
CA VAL A 64 -1.70 -2.55 5.10
C VAL A 64 -0.91 -2.07 3.88
N SER A 65 0.41 -2.10 3.96
CA SER A 65 1.26 -1.85 2.80
C SER A 65 1.22 -3.07 1.89
N VAL A 66 0.98 -2.89 0.59
CA VAL A 66 0.96 -3.98 -0.40
C VAL A 66 1.82 -3.61 -1.61
N ALA A 67 2.52 -4.60 -2.18
CA ALA A 67 3.17 -4.46 -3.47
C ALA A 67 2.22 -4.94 -4.59
N ILE A 68 2.31 -4.31 -5.75
CA ILE A 68 1.51 -4.62 -6.95
C ILE A 68 2.38 -4.46 -8.21
N GLU A 69 1.91 -5.03 -9.32
CA GLU A 69 2.33 -4.62 -10.67
C GLU A 69 1.49 -3.41 -11.13
N GLY A 70 2.11 -2.23 -11.13
CA GLY A 70 1.50 -0.95 -11.53
C GLY A 70 1.99 -0.41 -12.88
N GLY A 71 2.95 -1.08 -13.52
CA GLY A 71 3.56 -0.63 -14.79
C GLY A 71 2.65 -0.72 -16.03
N GLY A 72 1.57 -1.50 -15.99
CA GLY A 72 0.67 -1.72 -17.13
C GLY A 72 -0.10 -0.47 -17.57
N PHE A 73 -0.31 -0.30 -18.88
CA PHE A 73 -1.02 0.86 -19.46
C PHE A 73 -2.42 1.07 -18.87
N MET A 74 -3.17 -0.02 -18.65
CA MET A 74 -4.51 0.05 -18.06
C MET A 74 -4.48 0.59 -16.62
N PHE A 75 -3.45 0.23 -15.85
CA PHE A 75 -3.26 0.73 -14.48
C PHE A 75 -2.91 2.23 -14.50
N GLN A 76 -1.97 2.63 -15.37
CA GLN A 76 -1.55 4.02 -15.48
C GLN A 76 -2.70 4.96 -15.87
N LEU A 77 -3.59 4.53 -16.77
CA LEU A 77 -4.74 5.31 -17.23
C LEU A 77 -6.03 5.11 -16.41
N TYR A 78 -5.97 4.41 -15.28
CA TYR A 78 -7.13 4.24 -14.42
C TYR A 78 -7.70 5.61 -13.99
N GLY A 79 -8.99 5.81 -14.28
CA GLY A 79 -9.73 7.01 -13.91
C GLY A 79 -10.73 6.80 -12.78
N SER A 80 -11.55 5.74 -12.84
CA SER A 80 -12.54 5.43 -11.82
C SER A 80 -13.13 4.02 -12.01
N GLY A 81 -13.97 3.58 -11.07
CA GLY A 81 -14.64 2.29 -11.10
C GLY A 81 -13.82 1.17 -10.45
N VAL A 82 -14.31 -0.07 -10.50
CA VAL A 82 -13.53 -1.22 -10.07
C VAL A 82 -12.60 -1.62 -11.21
N PHE A 83 -11.30 -1.52 -10.97
CA PHE A 83 -10.27 -1.94 -11.92
C PHE A 83 -10.30 -3.46 -12.07
N GLU A 84 -10.53 -3.90 -13.30
CA GLU A 84 -10.47 -5.30 -13.73
C GLU A 84 -9.51 -5.48 -14.93
N GLY A 85 -8.63 -4.51 -15.15
CA GLY A 85 -7.69 -4.53 -16.26
C GLY A 85 -6.65 -5.63 -16.10
N SER A 86 -6.09 -6.09 -17.22
CA SER A 86 -4.99 -7.05 -17.22
C SER A 86 -3.73 -6.45 -16.60
N CYS A 87 -3.14 -7.19 -15.67
CA CYS A 87 -1.84 -6.98 -15.07
C CYS A 87 -1.26 -8.36 -14.74
N GLY A 88 0.07 -8.47 -14.73
CA GLY A 88 0.79 -9.63 -14.26
C GLY A 88 1.04 -9.59 -12.75
N THR A 89 2.16 -10.17 -12.34
CA THR A 89 2.60 -10.27 -10.95
C THR A 89 4.08 -9.89 -10.79
N GLU A 90 4.65 -9.16 -11.76
CA GLU A 90 6.00 -8.60 -11.67
C GLU A 90 5.93 -7.33 -10.82
N LEU A 91 5.94 -7.51 -9.49
CA LEU A 91 5.75 -6.43 -8.52
C LEU A 91 6.78 -5.30 -8.70
N ASP A 92 6.30 -4.09 -8.98
CA ASP A 92 7.13 -2.93 -9.30
C ASP A 92 6.74 -1.67 -8.49
N HIS A 93 5.61 -1.71 -7.78
CA HIS A 93 5.05 -0.54 -7.12
C HIS A 93 4.47 -0.87 -5.75
N ALA A 94 4.67 0.03 -4.79
CA ALA A 94 4.17 -0.11 -3.42
C ALA A 94 3.04 0.89 -3.14
N VAL A 95 1.92 0.39 -2.64
CA VAL A 95 0.72 1.17 -2.29
C VAL A 95 0.20 0.78 -0.91
N THR A 96 -0.89 1.41 -0.46
CA THR A 96 -1.53 1.07 0.82
C THR A 96 -2.96 0.62 0.62
N ALA A 97 -3.29 -0.61 1.00
CA ALA A 97 -4.67 -1.06 1.14
C ALA A 97 -5.28 -0.43 2.39
N VAL A 98 -6.30 0.41 2.20
CA VAL A 98 -6.95 1.19 3.28
C VAL A 98 -8.38 0.72 3.56
N GLY A 99 -8.90 -0.21 2.78
CA GLY A 99 -10.24 -0.74 2.95
C GLY A 99 -10.61 -1.73 1.84
N TYR A 100 -11.83 -2.23 1.92
CA TYR A 100 -12.46 -3.08 0.91
C TYR A 100 -13.98 -2.92 1.00
N GLY A 101 -14.68 -3.36 -0.03
CA GLY A 101 -16.13 -3.24 -0.09
C GLY A 101 -16.78 -4.13 -1.13
N THR A 102 -18.09 -3.95 -1.25
CA THR A 102 -18.93 -4.63 -2.24
C THR A 102 -19.90 -3.60 -2.82
N ASN A 103 -19.99 -3.51 -4.14
CA ASN A 103 -20.96 -2.67 -4.83
C ASN A 103 -22.35 -3.31 -4.77
N GLY A 104 -23.39 -2.54 -5.14
CA GLY A 104 -24.78 -3.02 -5.14
C GLY A 104 -25.06 -4.18 -6.10
N ASP A 105 -24.22 -4.37 -7.12
CA ASP A 105 -24.27 -5.49 -8.07
C ASP A 105 -23.54 -6.75 -7.58
N GLY A 106 -22.96 -6.71 -6.37
CA GLY A 106 -22.18 -7.80 -5.78
C GLY A 106 -20.70 -7.82 -6.15
N SER A 107 -20.22 -6.91 -7.01
CA SER A 107 -18.79 -6.82 -7.34
C SER A 107 -18.00 -6.35 -6.12
N LYS A 108 -16.91 -7.07 -5.80
CA LYS A 108 -16.07 -6.81 -4.63
C LYS A 108 -14.81 -6.07 -5.04
N TYR A 109 -14.32 -5.20 -4.16
CA TYR A 109 -13.12 -4.42 -4.43
C TYR A 109 -12.29 -4.17 -3.17
N TRP A 110 -10.99 -3.97 -3.37
CA TRP A 110 -10.10 -3.30 -2.43
C TRP A 110 -10.10 -1.80 -2.69
N VAL A 111 -9.78 -1.01 -1.67
CA VAL A 111 -9.50 0.42 -1.80
C VAL A 111 -8.01 0.64 -1.56
N LEU A 112 -7.29 1.00 -2.60
CA LEU A 112 -5.86 1.27 -2.58
C LEU A 112 -5.61 2.78 -2.60
N LYS A 113 -4.77 3.26 -1.69
CA LYS A 113 -4.23 4.61 -1.71
C LYS A 113 -2.91 4.61 -2.49
N ASN A 114 -2.86 5.40 -3.56
CA ASN A 114 -1.67 5.54 -4.40
C ASN A 114 -0.87 6.81 -4.02
N SER A 115 0.31 6.98 -4.61
CA SER A 115 1.26 8.08 -4.38
C SER A 115 1.45 9.01 -5.57
N TRP A 116 0.59 8.92 -6.60
CA TRP A 116 0.66 9.72 -7.84
C TRP A 116 -0.19 11.00 -7.83
N GLY A 117 -0.59 11.45 -6.63
CA GLY A 117 -1.38 12.66 -6.44
C GLY A 117 -2.87 12.47 -6.72
N LYS A 118 -3.66 13.51 -6.45
CA LYS A 118 -5.13 13.44 -6.49
C LYS A 118 -5.73 13.45 -7.90
N GLY A 119 -4.95 13.85 -8.92
CA GLY A 119 -5.42 13.88 -10.30
C GLY A 119 -5.48 12.50 -10.97
N TRP A 120 -4.95 11.47 -10.30
CA TRP A 120 -4.99 10.09 -10.78
C TRP A 120 -6.09 9.31 -10.05
N GLY A 121 -6.84 8.47 -10.78
CA GLY A 121 -7.89 7.64 -10.22
C GLY A 121 -8.98 8.43 -9.48
N GLU A 122 -9.50 7.83 -8.42
CA GLU A 122 -10.56 8.39 -7.58
C GLU A 122 -9.92 9.21 -6.46
N ASP A 123 -9.57 10.48 -6.73
CA ASP A 123 -8.89 11.38 -5.79
C ASP A 123 -7.54 10.83 -5.26
N GLY A 124 -6.80 10.10 -6.09
CA GLY A 124 -5.55 9.42 -5.74
C GLY A 124 -5.74 8.00 -5.20
N TYR A 125 -6.96 7.49 -5.21
CA TYR A 125 -7.30 6.12 -4.83
C TYR A 125 -7.67 5.28 -6.05
N MET A 126 -7.62 3.97 -5.86
CA MET A 126 -8.11 2.98 -6.82
C MET A 126 -8.99 1.98 -6.10
N ARG A 127 -10.12 1.64 -6.72
CA ARG A 127 -10.84 0.41 -6.42
C ARG A 127 -10.35 -0.67 -7.36
N ILE A 128 -9.80 -1.77 -6.84
CA ILE A 128 -9.31 -2.92 -7.63
C ILE A 128 -10.11 -4.16 -7.28
N LYS A 129 -10.40 -5.01 -8.27
CA LYS A 129 -11.20 -6.22 -8.06
C LYS A 129 -10.63 -7.09 -6.94
N LYS A 130 -11.53 -7.60 -6.11
CA LYS A 130 -11.25 -8.44 -4.95
C LYS A 130 -11.89 -9.81 -5.11
N ASP A 131 -11.28 -10.83 -4.50
CA ASP A 131 -11.68 -12.24 -4.56
C ASP A 131 -11.63 -12.77 -6.00
N VAL A 132 -10.49 -12.57 -6.66
CA VAL A 132 -10.22 -13.12 -7.99
C VAL A 132 -9.79 -14.59 -7.90
N SER A 133 -9.70 -15.27 -9.05
CA SER A 133 -9.30 -16.69 -9.10
C SER A 133 -7.82 -16.91 -8.77
N GLU A 134 -6.99 -15.91 -9.07
CA GLU A 134 -5.55 -15.91 -8.88
C GLU A 134 -5.24 -15.74 -7.39
N THR A 135 -4.44 -16.65 -6.83
CA THR A 135 -4.16 -16.65 -5.39
C THR A 135 -3.36 -15.43 -4.95
N GLU A 136 -2.56 -14.90 -5.87
CA GLU A 136 -1.75 -13.70 -5.79
C GLU A 136 -2.61 -12.43 -5.67
N GLY A 137 -3.91 -12.52 -5.94
CA GLY A 137 -4.80 -11.36 -6.11
C GLY A 137 -4.50 -10.62 -7.42
N LEU A 138 -5.41 -9.73 -7.82
CA LEU A 138 -5.24 -8.97 -9.06
C LEU A 138 -3.99 -8.09 -8.96
N CYS A 139 -3.14 -8.11 -9.99
CA CYS A 139 -1.85 -7.41 -10.01
C CYS A 139 -0.87 -7.83 -8.91
N GLY A 140 -1.04 -9.02 -8.32
CA GLY A 140 -0.16 -9.52 -7.26
C GLY A 140 -0.39 -8.90 -5.88
N LEU A 141 -1.51 -8.19 -5.66
CA LEU A 141 -1.76 -7.40 -4.45
C LEU A 141 -1.70 -8.18 -3.12
N ALA A 142 -1.85 -9.51 -3.17
CA ALA A 142 -1.79 -10.40 -2.00
C ALA A 142 -0.47 -11.16 -1.85
N MET A 143 0.52 -10.93 -2.73
CA MET A 143 1.82 -11.61 -2.69
C MET A 143 2.73 -11.10 -1.57
N GLU A 144 2.90 -9.78 -1.49
CA GLU A 144 3.78 -9.12 -0.53
C GLU A 144 3.03 -8.00 0.21
N ALA A 145 2.47 -8.34 1.37
CA ALA A 145 1.72 -7.42 2.20
C ALA A 145 2.22 -7.45 3.64
N SER A 146 2.38 -6.28 4.24
CA SER A 146 2.89 -6.16 5.60
C SER A 146 2.39 -4.90 6.31
N TYR A 147 2.36 -4.96 7.63
CA TYR A 147 1.84 -3.87 8.44
C TYR A 147 2.65 -3.67 9.73
N PRO A 148 2.79 -2.42 10.22
CA PRO A 148 3.53 -2.15 11.45
C PRO A 148 2.72 -2.56 12.68
N THR A 149 3.40 -2.96 13.75
CA THR A 149 2.80 -3.27 15.06
C THR A 149 3.24 -2.27 16.12
N ALA A 150 2.31 -1.84 16.99
CA ALA A 150 2.50 -0.76 17.96
C ALA A 150 2.65 -1.24 19.41
#